data_AF-A0A9P5CSQ6-F1
#
_entry.id   AF-A0A9P5CSQ6-F1
#
_cell.length_a   1.000
_cell.length_b   1.000
_cell.length_c   1.000
_cell.angle_alpha   90.00
_cell.angle_beta   90.00
_cell.angle_gamma   90.00
#
_symmetry.space_group_name_H-M   'P 1'
#
loop_
_entity.id
_entity.type
_entity.pdbx_description
1 polymer ?
#
loop_
_entity_poly.entity_id
_entity_poly.type
_entity_poly.pdbx_seq_one_letter_code
_entity_poly.pdbx_strand_id
1 'polypeptide(L)'
;VPQRLNTIVEKWKPGTSECAFKYYFYNKVDEATVPFFHPGPNDDPKEWEEALQNKPAPGMMPVLASGFTAIAERLKNQRNVISIFNQRLHEINNCLDSILSKHDLDWSVKMIEARRKHEVLRRRTLVLARKVQVLRNRGYALSGDEDELRIKLENMEKAVQDPAVNARLDELWSRLIFLREQAQFLKDELAKKGLGDDQGLDGEVEVKVKKIVEDYEKQLQHLRKECELIKKDFDEYEKDH
;
A
#
# COMPACT_ATOMS: atom_id res chain seq x y z
N VAL A 1 16.06 -42.28 54.41
CA VAL A 1 15.13 -42.65 53.31
C VAL A 1 13.85 -41.80 53.30
N PRO A 2 13.07 -41.64 54.39
CA PRO A 2 11.80 -40.90 54.35
C PRO A 2 11.96 -39.40 54.04
N GLN A 3 13.03 -38.77 54.53
CA GLN A 3 13.31 -37.35 54.25
C GLN A 3 13.51 -37.06 52.75
N ARG A 4 14.26 -37.91 52.03
CA ARG A 4 14.49 -37.73 50.58
C ARG A 4 13.20 -37.90 49.77
N LEU A 5 12.31 -38.78 50.22
CA LEU A 5 11.02 -39.01 49.57
C LEU A 5 10.10 -37.79 49.74
N ASN A 6 10.09 -37.19 50.94
CA ASN A 6 9.37 -35.95 51.20
C ASN A 6 9.89 -34.79 50.33
N THR A 7 11.20 -34.63 50.19
CA THR A 7 11.78 -33.58 49.32
C THR A 7 11.39 -33.78 47.85
N ILE A 8 11.35 -35.02 47.36
CA ILE A 8 10.89 -35.30 45.99
C ILE A 8 9.40 -34.95 45.87
N VAL A 9 8.57 -35.32 46.84
CA VAL A 9 7.14 -34.98 46.82
C VAL A 9 6.91 -33.47 46.86
N GLU A 10 7.71 -32.73 47.64
CA GLU A 10 7.65 -31.27 47.73
C GLU A 10 8.05 -30.59 46.43
N LYS A 11 9.08 -31.10 45.73
CA LYS A 11 9.52 -30.58 44.42
C LYS A 11 8.46 -30.67 43.33
N TRP A 12 7.54 -31.62 43.42
CA TRP A 12 6.45 -31.83 42.47
C TRP A 12 5.15 -31.10 42.85
N LYS A 13 5.09 -30.47 44.02
CA LYS A 13 3.92 -29.71 44.47
C LYS A 13 4.04 -28.24 44.06
N PRO A 14 3.13 -27.72 43.21
CA PRO A 14 3.22 -26.35 42.71
C PRO A 14 2.93 -25.27 43.77
N GLY A 15 2.29 -25.66 44.88
CA GLY A 15 1.93 -24.76 45.98
C GLY A 15 3.02 -24.52 47.00
N THR A 16 4.17 -25.21 46.90
CA THR A 16 5.28 -25.08 47.85
C THR A 16 6.39 -24.23 47.22
N SER A 17 7.08 -23.40 48.03
CA SER A 17 8.21 -22.61 47.52
C SER A 17 9.39 -23.49 47.05
N GLU A 18 9.47 -24.75 47.47
CA GLU A 18 10.51 -25.68 47.00
C GLU A 18 10.16 -26.42 45.68
N CYS A 19 9.11 -25.99 44.97
CA CYS A 19 8.76 -26.55 43.67
C CYS A 19 9.93 -26.43 42.68
N ALA A 20 10.31 -27.53 42.02
CA ALA A 20 11.40 -27.54 41.05
C ALA A 20 10.99 -26.95 39.68
N PHE A 21 9.69 -26.87 39.41
CA PHE A 21 9.13 -26.42 38.12
C PHE A 21 8.68 -24.95 38.21
N LYS A 22 9.59 -24.06 38.58
CA LYS A 22 9.37 -22.61 38.59
C LYS A 22 10.02 -21.98 37.36
N TYR A 23 9.29 -21.10 36.68
CA TYR A 23 9.86 -20.26 35.63
C TYR A 23 9.15 -18.90 35.58
N TYR A 24 9.92 -17.83 35.41
CA TYR A 24 9.37 -16.49 35.25
C TYR A 24 9.13 -16.19 33.78
N PHE A 25 7.89 -15.87 33.47
CA PHE A 25 7.55 -15.31 32.19
C PHE A 25 7.31 -13.81 32.31
N TYR A 26 7.53 -13.08 31.23
CA TYR A 26 7.28 -11.65 31.19
C TYR A 26 5.93 -11.36 30.53
N ASN A 27 5.10 -10.53 31.17
CA ASN A 27 3.87 -10.01 30.59
C ASN A 27 4.02 -8.52 30.31
N LYS A 28 3.48 -8.04 29.18
CA LYS A 28 3.48 -6.61 28.87
C LYS A 28 2.41 -5.92 29.69
N VAL A 29 2.80 -4.88 30.40
CA VAL A 29 1.91 -4.08 31.24
C VAL A 29 2.11 -2.60 30.86
N ASP A 30 1.07 -1.79 31.06
CA ASP A 30 1.17 -0.35 30.90
C ASP A 30 2.08 0.26 31.99
N GLU A 31 2.87 1.26 31.61
CA GLU A 31 3.92 1.84 32.47
C GLU A 31 3.34 2.45 33.75
N ALA A 32 2.14 3.04 33.66
CA ALA A 32 1.43 3.60 34.81
C ALA A 32 1.06 2.55 35.86
N THR A 33 0.92 1.29 35.45
CA THR A 33 0.49 0.21 36.34
C THR A 33 1.63 -0.63 36.91
N VAL A 34 2.85 -0.44 36.41
CA VAL A 34 4.06 -1.14 36.87
C VAL A 34 4.26 -1.11 38.39
N PRO A 35 4.06 0.04 39.09
CA PRO A 35 4.28 0.11 40.55
C PRO A 35 3.33 -0.77 41.38
N PHE A 36 2.19 -1.20 40.83
CA PHE A 36 1.20 -2.01 41.57
C PHE A 36 1.52 -3.51 41.56
N PHE A 37 2.50 -3.96 40.78
CA PHE A 37 2.89 -5.37 40.73
C PHE A 37 3.91 -5.68 41.82
N HIS A 38 3.55 -6.60 42.70
CA HIS A 38 4.41 -7.12 43.75
C HIS A 38 4.52 -8.66 43.62
N PRO A 39 5.59 -9.28 44.18
CA PRO A 39 5.71 -10.73 44.21
C PRO A 39 4.48 -11.39 44.86
N GLY A 40 4.11 -12.56 44.35
CA GLY A 40 3.01 -13.36 44.88
C GLY A 40 3.33 -14.05 46.21
N PRO A 41 2.36 -14.74 46.83
CA PRO A 41 2.54 -15.41 48.13
C PRO A 41 3.52 -16.59 48.10
N ASN A 42 3.78 -17.18 46.92
CA ASN A 42 4.70 -18.31 46.73
C ASN A 42 5.98 -17.90 45.97
N ASP A 43 6.20 -16.59 45.82
CA ASP A 43 7.32 -16.02 45.09
C ASP A 43 8.48 -15.74 46.05
N ASP A 44 9.69 -16.14 45.68
CA ASP A 44 10.87 -15.79 46.44
C ASP A 44 11.34 -14.37 46.03
N PRO A 45 11.46 -13.40 46.97
CA PRO A 45 11.79 -12.02 46.61
C PRO A 45 13.10 -11.87 45.83
N LYS A 46 14.07 -12.76 46.08
CA LYS A 46 15.35 -12.79 45.37
C LYS A 46 15.18 -13.17 43.90
N GLU A 47 14.44 -14.24 43.61
CA GLU A 47 14.22 -14.68 42.22
C GLU A 47 13.37 -13.66 41.44
N TRP A 48 12.44 -12.99 42.12
CA TRP A 48 11.66 -11.91 41.55
C TRP A 48 12.52 -10.69 41.16
N GLU A 49 13.43 -10.26 42.05
CA GLU A 49 14.38 -9.17 41.75
C GLU A 49 15.35 -9.54 40.62
N GLU A 50 15.85 -10.78 40.60
CA GLU A 50 16.68 -11.29 39.49
C GLU A 50 15.92 -11.30 38.15
N ALA A 51 14.63 -11.66 38.17
CA ALA A 51 13.78 -11.60 36.98
C ALA A 51 13.53 -10.14 36.55
N LEU A 52 13.35 -9.21 37.49
CA LEU A 52 13.23 -7.79 37.18
C LEU A 52 14.51 -7.20 36.58
N GLN A 53 15.68 -7.63 37.04
CA GLN A 53 16.97 -7.23 36.47
C GLN A 53 17.16 -7.77 35.05
N ASN A 54 16.76 -9.01 34.80
CA ASN A 54 16.90 -9.69 33.50
C ASN A 54 15.73 -9.44 32.53
N LYS A 55 15.10 -8.27 32.65
CA LYS A 55 13.92 -7.92 31.86
C LYS A 55 14.28 -7.60 30.40
N PRO A 56 13.56 -8.17 29.40
CA PRO A 56 13.92 -8.01 27.99
C PRO A 56 13.62 -6.63 27.40
N ALA A 57 12.63 -5.91 27.94
CA ALA A 57 12.22 -4.59 27.47
C ALA A 57 11.47 -3.83 28.59
N PRO A 58 11.49 -2.49 28.64
CA PRO A 58 10.71 -1.70 29.59
C PRO A 58 9.20 -2.05 29.53
N GLY A 59 8.46 -1.89 30.64
CA GLY A 59 7.03 -2.24 30.72
C GLY A 59 6.67 -3.73 30.83
N MET A 60 7.64 -4.65 30.69
CA MET A 60 7.43 -6.09 30.91
C MET A 60 7.56 -6.52 32.38
N MET A 61 6.52 -7.05 33.02
CA MET A 61 6.59 -7.51 34.42
C MET A 61 6.71 -9.04 34.51
N PRO A 62 7.56 -9.57 35.41
CA PRO A 62 7.67 -11.01 35.61
C PRO A 62 6.39 -11.57 36.23
N VAL A 63 6.06 -12.80 35.87
CA VAL A 63 4.92 -13.56 36.36
C VAL A 63 5.42 -14.97 36.58
N LEU A 64 5.33 -15.44 37.82
CA LEU A 64 5.72 -16.79 38.19
C LEU A 64 4.75 -17.81 37.59
N ALA A 65 5.29 -18.78 36.85
CA ALA A 65 4.59 -20.00 36.50
C ALA A 65 5.18 -21.16 37.30
N SER A 66 4.37 -21.73 38.20
CA SER A 66 4.73 -22.90 39.00
C SER A 66 3.97 -24.13 38.48
N GLY A 67 4.71 -25.13 38.02
CA GLY A 67 4.17 -26.40 37.51
C GLY A 67 3.49 -26.30 36.13
N PHE A 68 2.97 -27.45 35.68
CA PHE A 68 2.37 -27.58 34.35
C PHE A 68 1.01 -26.89 34.21
N THR A 69 0.28 -26.69 35.31
CA THR A 69 -1.03 -26.02 35.31
C THR A 69 -0.90 -24.55 34.92
N ALA A 70 0.09 -23.83 35.45
CA ALA A 70 0.34 -22.43 35.10
C ALA A 70 0.74 -22.27 33.62
N ILE A 71 1.50 -23.22 33.08
CA ILE A 71 1.85 -23.24 31.65
C ILE A 71 0.60 -23.50 30.80
N ALA A 72 -0.27 -24.44 31.20
CA ALA A 72 -1.51 -24.72 30.50
C ALA A 72 -2.46 -23.50 30.48
N GLU A 73 -2.56 -22.76 31.58
CA GLU A 73 -3.29 -21.49 31.63
C GLU A 73 -2.69 -20.45 30.69
N ARG A 74 -1.35 -20.34 30.64
CA ARG A 74 -0.68 -19.43 29.72
C ARG A 74 -0.94 -19.79 28.26
N LEU A 75 -0.91 -21.07 27.89
CA LEU A 75 -1.26 -21.54 26.55
C LEU A 75 -2.71 -21.21 26.19
N LYS A 76 -3.64 -21.38 27.14
CA LYS A 76 -5.05 -20.99 26.96
C LYS A 76 -5.18 -19.49 26.70
N ASN A 77 -4.46 -18.66 27.45
CA ASN A 77 -4.45 -17.21 27.26
C ASN A 77 -3.85 -16.82 25.90
N GLN A 78 -2.73 -17.44 25.49
CA GLN A 78 -2.14 -17.21 24.17
C GLN A 78 -3.10 -17.58 23.04
N ARG A 79 -3.80 -18.71 23.15
CA ARG A 79 -4.82 -19.11 22.17
C ARG A 79 -5.94 -18.08 22.05
N ASN A 80 -6.43 -17.56 23.18
CA ASN A 80 -7.45 -16.51 23.19
C ASN A 80 -6.95 -15.23 22.52
N VAL A 81 -5.72 -14.81 22.82
CA VAL A 81 -5.10 -13.62 22.22
C VAL A 81 -4.89 -13.79 20.71
N ILE A 82 -4.44 -14.96 20.24
CA ILE A 82 -4.33 -15.26 18.80
C ILE A 82 -5.70 -15.15 18.12
N SER A 83 -6.76 -15.64 18.76
CA SER A 83 -8.13 -15.50 18.23
C SER A 83 -8.52 -14.03 18.07
N ILE A 84 -8.19 -13.18 19.05
CA ILE A 84 -8.46 -11.73 18.98
C ILE A 84 -7.63 -11.09 17.86
N PHE A 85 -6.35 -11.44 17.72
CA PHE A 85 -5.52 -10.92 16.63
C PHE A 85 -6.05 -11.30 15.25
N ASN A 86 -6.47 -12.54 15.06
CA ASN A 86 -7.07 -12.98 13.81
C ASN A 86 -8.36 -12.21 13.51
N GLN A 87 -9.21 -11.99 14.52
CA GLN A 87 -10.41 -11.18 14.35
C GLN A 87 -10.07 -9.74 13.92
N ARG A 88 -9.10 -9.10 14.57
CA ARG A 88 -8.66 -7.75 14.20
C ARG A 88 -8.06 -7.69 12.80
N LEU A 89 -7.27 -8.69 12.41
CA LEU A 89 -6.75 -8.80 11.04
C LEU A 89 -7.87 -8.93 10.02
N HIS A 90 -8.90 -9.73 10.30
CA HIS A 90 -10.08 -9.82 9.45
C HIS A 90 -10.86 -8.50 9.36
N GLU A 91 -11.00 -7.78 10.48
CA GLU A 91 -11.61 -6.45 10.48
C GLU A 91 -10.83 -5.47 9.58
N ILE A 92 -9.49 -5.45 9.68
CA ILE A 92 -8.64 -4.62 8.81
C ILE A 92 -8.80 -5.03 7.34
N ASN A 93 -8.78 -6.34 7.05
CA ASN A 93 -8.94 -6.82 5.68
C ASN A 93 -10.29 -6.40 5.10
N ASN A 94 -11.38 -6.56 5.86
CA ASN A 94 -12.71 -6.13 5.43
C ASN A 94 -12.78 -4.61 5.19
N CYS A 95 -12.10 -3.81 6.02
CA CYS A 95 -11.99 -2.37 5.80
C CYS A 95 -11.23 -2.05 4.50
N LEU A 96 -10.12 -2.73 4.22
CA LEU A 96 -9.36 -2.57 2.98
C LEU A 96 -10.20 -2.97 1.77
N ASP A 97 -10.89 -4.12 1.82
CA ASP A 97 -11.78 -4.58 0.76
C ASP A 97 -12.90 -3.57 0.48
N SER A 98 -13.46 -2.95 1.53
CA SER A 98 -14.46 -1.90 1.38
C SER A 98 -13.89 -0.65 0.70
N ILE A 99 -12.68 -0.23 1.05
CA ILE A 99 -12.02 0.94 0.45
C ILE A 99 -11.71 0.66 -1.02
N LEU A 100 -11.15 -0.50 -1.34
CA LEU A 100 -10.83 -0.92 -2.70
C LEU A 100 -12.10 -0.99 -3.56
N SER A 101 -13.15 -1.65 -3.07
CA SER A 101 -14.44 -1.73 -3.76
C SER A 101 -15.04 -0.36 -4.05
N LYS A 102 -14.99 0.58 -3.08
CA LYS A 102 -15.45 1.96 -3.29
C LYS A 102 -14.60 2.71 -4.31
N HIS A 103 -13.28 2.56 -4.25
CA HIS A 103 -12.38 3.21 -5.19
C HIS A 103 -12.65 2.75 -6.64
N ASP A 104 -12.77 1.44 -6.84
CA ASP A 104 -12.85 0.85 -8.17
C ASP A 104 -14.23 1.04 -8.81
N LEU A 105 -15.31 0.87 -8.02
CA LEU A 105 -16.67 0.93 -8.55
C LEU A 105 -17.27 2.34 -8.54
N ASP A 106 -16.99 3.14 -7.51
CA ASP A 106 -17.65 4.44 -7.33
C ASP A 106 -16.74 5.60 -7.75
N TRP A 107 -15.55 5.70 -7.15
CA TRP A 107 -14.68 6.86 -7.37
C TRP A 107 -14.10 6.90 -8.77
N SER A 108 -13.59 5.77 -9.28
CA SER A 108 -13.00 5.71 -10.61
C SER A 108 -14.00 6.11 -11.70
N VAL A 109 -15.24 5.62 -11.60
CA VAL A 109 -16.33 5.97 -12.53
C VAL A 109 -16.70 7.44 -12.42
N LYS A 110 -16.89 7.95 -11.20
CA LYS A 110 -17.17 9.37 -10.95
C LYS A 110 -16.06 10.29 -11.45
N MET A 111 -14.79 9.89 -11.32
CA MET A 111 -13.65 10.65 -11.83
C MET A 111 -13.65 10.74 -13.36
N ILE A 112 -13.92 9.64 -14.05
CA ILE A 112 -14.03 9.62 -15.52
C ILE A 112 -15.21 10.48 -15.98
N GLU A 113 -16.36 10.35 -15.31
CA GLU A 113 -17.54 11.15 -15.62
C GLU A 113 -17.31 12.64 -15.38
N ALA A 114 -16.69 13.00 -14.25
CA ALA A 114 -16.33 14.37 -13.91
C ALA A 114 -15.36 14.96 -14.95
N ARG A 115 -14.36 14.18 -15.39
CA ARG A 115 -13.43 14.60 -16.45
C ARG A 115 -14.16 14.85 -17.77
N ARG A 116 -15.09 13.96 -18.15
CA ARG A 116 -15.92 14.13 -19.36
C ARG A 116 -16.81 15.37 -19.26
N LYS A 117 -17.47 15.58 -18.12
CA LYS A 117 -18.29 16.77 -17.84
C LYS A 117 -17.46 18.05 -17.90
N HIS A 118 -16.27 18.04 -17.30
CA HIS A 118 -15.34 19.17 -17.35
C HIS A 118 -14.96 19.51 -18.79
N GLU A 119 -14.64 18.54 -19.63
CA GLU A 119 -14.30 18.79 -21.04
C GLU A 119 -15.48 19.40 -21.83
N VAL A 120 -16.71 18.92 -21.59
CA VAL A 120 -17.92 19.50 -22.20
C VAL A 120 -18.14 20.93 -21.72
N LEU A 121 -18.01 21.19 -20.41
CA LEU A 121 -18.15 22.52 -19.85
C LEU A 121 -17.06 23.47 -20.37
N ARG A 122 -15.81 23.01 -20.44
CA ARG A 122 -14.68 23.76 -21.03
C ARG A 122 -14.97 24.18 -22.47
N ARG A 123 -15.55 23.30 -23.29
CA ARG A 123 -15.96 23.65 -24.66
C ARG A 123 -17.10 24.66 -24.67
N ARG A 124 -18.11 24.50 -23.80
CA ARG A 124 -19.23 25.44 -23.69
C ARG A 124 -18.78 26.82 -23.22
N THR A 125 -17.89 26.90 -22.24
CA THR A 125 -17.34 28.16 -21.74
C THR A 125 -16.50 28.84 -22.81
N LEU A 126 -15.69 28.10 -23.58
CA LEU A 126 -14.93 28.65 -24.72
C LEU A 126 -15.87 29.20 -25.80
N VAL A 127 -16.92 28.46 -26.19
CA VAL A 127 -17.91 28.92 -27.18
C VAL A 127 -18.64 30.17 -26.68
N LEU A 128 -19.00 30.23 -25.41
CA LEU A 128 -19.61 31.41 -24.80
C LEU A 128 -18.65 32.59 -24.83
N ALA A 129 -17.41 32.41 -24.38
CA ALA A 129 -16.37 33.44 -24.38
C ALA A 129 -16.14 34.00 -25.79
N ARG A 130 -16.08 33.13 -26.80
CA ARG A 130 -16.02 33.54 -28.21
C ARG A 130 -17.21 34.42 -28.59
N LYS A 131 -18.44 34.00 -28.28
CA LYS A 131 -19.65 34.78 -28.60
C LYS A 131 -19.65 36.14 -27.92
N VAL A 132 -19.25 36.20 -26.65
CA VAL A 132 -19.14 37.45 -25.89
C VAL A 132 -18.13 38.39 -26.54
N GLN A 133 -16.94 37.89 -26.90
CA GLN A 133 -15.92 38.70 -27.58
C GLN A 133 -16.43 39.25 -28.92
N VAL A 134 -17.04 38.41 -29.75
CA VAL A 134 -17.58 38.82 -31.06
C VAL A 134 -18.68 39.87 -30.92
N LEU A 135 -19.61 39.70 -29.98
CA LEU A 135 -20.72 40.64 -29.79
C LEU A 135 -20.25 41.97 -29.21
N ARG A 136 -19.32 41.94 -28.25
CA ARG A 136 -18.76 43.16 -27.63
C ARG A 136 -17.94 43.97 -28.62
N ASN A 137 -17.12 43.30 -29.44
CA ASN A 137 -16.20 43.96 -30.35
C ASN A 137 -16.82 44.19 -31.74
N ARG A 138 -18.12 43.94 -31.91
CA ARG A 138 -18.79 44.08 -33.20
C ARG A 138 -18.80 45.54 -33.64
N GLY A 139 -18.12 45.83 -34.75
CA GLY A 139 -18.02 47.18 -35.33
C GLY A 139 -16.79 47.97 -34.88
N TYR A 140 -15.95 47.40 -34.01
CA TYR A 140 -14.60 47.90 -33.75
C TYR A 140 -13.60 47.24 -34.71
N ALA A 141 -12.52 47.95 -35.05
CA ALA A 141 -11.42 47.37 -35.79
C ALA A 141 -10.73 46.29 -34.94
N LEU A 142 -10.18 45.25 -35.59
CA LEU A 142 -9.37 44.23 -34.90
C LEU A 142 -8.19 44.90 -34.18
N SER A 143 -7.95 44.48 -32.94
CA SER A 143 -6.74 44.87 -32.19
C SER A 143 -5.51 44.13 -32.73
N GLY A 144 -4.31 44.67 -32.49
CA GLY A 144 -3.05 44.01 -32.84
C GLY A 144 -2.92 42.61 -32.22
N ASP A 145 -3.32 42.46 -30.96
CA ASP A 145 -3.32 41.16 -30.25
C ASP A 145 -4.25 40.12 -30.91
N GLU A 146 -5.35 40.57 -31.54
CA GLU A 146 -6.28 39.68 -32.24
C GLU A 146 -5.70 39.20 -33.58
N ASP A 147 -4.92 40.04 -34.27
CA ASP A 147 -4.22 39.63 -35.50
C ASP A 147 -3.09 38.65 -35.19
N GLU A 148 -2.34 38.83 -34.09
CA GLU A 148 -1.37 37.83 -33.63
C GLU A 148 -2.03 36.48 -33.33
N LEU A 149 -3.19 36.49 -32.66
CA LEU A 149 -3.96 35.27 -32.38
C LEU A 149 -4.45 34.62 -33.68
N ARG A 150 -4.91 35.42 -34.65
CA ARG A 150 -5.35 34.94 -35.97
C ARG A 150 -4.21 34.24 -36.70
N ILE A 151 -3.03 34.86 -36.76
CA ILE A 151 -1.84 34.27 -37.41
C ILE A 151 -1.47 32.94 -36.75
N LYS A 152 -1.49 32.86 -35.41
CA LYS A 152 -1.23 31.60 -34.68
C LYS A 152 -2.26 30.52 -35.04
N LEU A 153 -3.54 30.87 -35.12
CA LEU A 153 -4.61 29.94 -35.49
C LEU A 153 -4.47 29.45 -36.94
N GLU A 154 -4.19 30.33 -37.89
CA GLU A 154 -3.99 29.96 -39.29
C GLU A 154 -2.78 29.03 -39.47
N ASN A 155 -1.69 29.28 -38.74
CA ASN A 155 -0.53 28.40 -38.78
C ASN A 155 -0.84 27.01 -38.21
N MET A 156 -1.60 26.95 -37.11
CA MET A 156 -2.06 25.67 -36.55
C MET A 156 -3.04 24.95 -37.49
N GLU A 157 -3.96 25.66 -38.12
CA GLU A 157 -4.92 25.09 -39.08
C GLU A 157 -4.19 24.49 -40.28
N LYS A 158 -3.24 25.21 -40.87
CA LYS A 158 -2.41 24.71 -41.99
C LYS A 158 -1.62 23.46 -41.60
N ALA A 159 -1.07 23.42 -40.39
CA ALA A 159 -0.33 22.25 -39.90
C ALA A 159 -1.24 21.02 -39.71
N VAL A 160 -2.49 21.22 -39.27
CA VAL A 160 -3.46 20.12 -39.08
C VAL A 160 -4.08 19.65 -40.40
N GLN A 161 -4.30 20.57 -41.35
CA GLN A 161 -4.88 20.27 -42.66
C GLN A 161 -3.86 19.74 -43.68
N ASP A 162 -2.59 19.55 -43.29
CA ASP A 162 -1.56 18.98 -44.15
C ASP A 162 -1.95 17.56 -44.61
N PRO A 163 -2.16 17.32 -45.92
CA PRO A 163 -2.50 16.00 -46.45
C PRO A 163 -1.46 14.93 -46.11
N ALA A 164 -0.18 15.32 -45.92
CA ALA A 164 0.87 14.38 -45.54
C ALA A 164 0.64 13.78 -44.14
N VAL A 165 0.05 14.54 -43.21
CA VAL A 165 -0.28 14.03 -41.86
C VAL A 165 -1.36 12.96 -41.96
N ASN A 166 -2.43 13.22 -42.72
CA ASN A 166 -3.50 12.25 -42.93
C ASN A 166 -3.00 11.00 -43.67
N ALA A 167 -2.19 11.16 -44.71
CA ALA A 167 -1.59 10.04 -45.43
C ALA A 167 -0.73 9.13 -44.52
N ARG A 168 0.05 9.72 -43.60
CA ARG A 168 0.81 8.95 -42.61
C ARG A 168 -0.08 8.21 -41.62
N LEU A 169 -1.20 8.80 -41.22
CA LEU A 169 -2.17 8.13 -40.35
C LEU A 169 -2.78 6.92 -41.06
N ASP A 170 -3.17 7.06 -42.32
CA ASP A 170 -3.73 5.96 -43.13
C ASP A 170 -2.69 4.85 -43.37
N GLU A 171 -1.42 5.21 -43.62
CA GLU A 171 -0.32 4.25 -43.70
C GLU A 171 -0.13 3.49 -42.38
N LEU A 172 -0.11 4.19 -41.23
CA LEU A 172 0.00 3.55 -39.92
C LEU A 172 -1.18 2.61 -39.64
N TRP A 173 -2.40 3.01 -40.01
CA TRP A 173 -3.58 2.16 -39.88
C TRP A 173 -3.49 0.89 -40.72
N SER A 174 -3.12 1.01 -42.00
CA SER A 174 -2.94 -0.15 -42.87
C SER A 174 -1.83 -1.08 -42.36
N ARG A 175 -0.70 -0.53 -41.89
CA ARG A 175 0.40 -1.30 -41.28
C ARG A 175 -0.03 -1.99 -39.99
N LEU A 176 -0.84 -1.35 -39.16
CA LEU A 176 -1.39 -1.94 -37.95
C LEU A 176 -2.33 -3.11 -38.27
N ILE A 177 -3.21 -2.95 -39.24
CA ILE A 177 -4.12 -4.02 -39.71
C ILE A 177 -3.30 -5.21 -40.19
N PHE A 178 -2.30 -4.97 -41.03
CA PHE A 178 -1.39 -6.01 -41.53
C PHE A 178 -0.64 -6.74 -40.40
N LEU A 179 -0.06 -6.00 -39.44
CA LEU A 179 0.62 -6.61 -38.29
C LEU A 179 -0.33 -7.41 -37.41
N ARG A 180 -1.58 -6.95 -37.24
CA ARG A 180 -2.60 -7.68 -36.51
C ARG A 180 -2.95 -8.99 -37.21
N GLU A 181 -3.13 -8.97 -38.53
CA GLU A 181 -3.41 -10.18 -39.32
C GLU A 181 -2.26 -11.18 -39.24
N GLN A 182 -1.00 -10.72 -39.36
CA GLN A 182 0.18 -11.58 -39.18
C GLN A 182 0.26 -12.16 -37.76
N ALA A 183 0.01 -11.34 -36.73
CA ALA A 183 0.02 -11.81 -35.35
C ALA A 183 -1.08 -12.84 -35.09
N GLN A 184 -2.27 -12.66 -35.68
CA GLN A 184 -3.35 -13.65 -35.62
C GLN A 184 -2.98 -14.95 -36.33
N PHE A 185 -2.43 -14.86 -37.54
CA PHE A 185 -1.95 -16.03 -38.28
C PHE A 185 -0.89 -16.82 -37.50
N LEU A 186 0.11 -16.13 -36.94
CA LEU A 186 1.15 -16.75 -36.11
C LEU A 186 0.58 -17.40 -34.85
N LYS A 187 -0.37 -16.74 -34.18
CA LYS A 187 -1.08 -17.32 -33.01
C LYS A 187 -1.83 -18.60 -33.39
N ASP A 188 -2.54 -18.59 -34.52
CA ASP A 188 -3.27 -19.77 -35.00
C ASP A 188 -2.31 -20.91 -35.39
N GLU A 189 -1.13 -20.58 -35.95
CA GLU A 189 -0.09 -21.56 -36.29
C GLU A 189 0.56 -22.16 -35.03
N LEU A 190 0.84 -21.35 -34.01
CA LEU A 190 1.34 -21.78 -32.71
C LEU A 190 0.32 -22.67 -31.99
N ALA A 191 -0.96 -22.28 -32.01
CA ALA A 191 -2.05 -23.06 -31.44
C ALA A 191 -2.18 -24.44 -32.14
N LYS A 192 -2.05 -24.48 -33.48
CA LYS A 192 -2.04 -25.74 -34.24
C LYS A 192 -0.83 -26.63 -33.90
N LYS A 193 0.32 -26.05 -33.55
CA LYS A 193 1.52 -26.78 -33.13
C LYS A 193 1.45 -27.29 -31.68
N GLY A 194 0.34 -27.06 -30.97
CA GLY A 194 0.17 -27.49 -29.57
C GLY A 194 1.07 -26.74 -28.58
N LEU A 195 1.81 -25.73 -29.05
CA LEU A 195 2.59 -24.79 -28.26
C LEU A 195 1.69 -23.64 -27.79
N GLY A 196 0.51 -23.98 -27.27
CA GLY A 196 -0.34 -23.00 -26.60
C GLY A 196 0.36 -22.46 -25.35
N ASP A 197 0.04 -21.22 -24.99
CA ASP A 197 0.40 -20.36 -23.83
C ASP A 197 0.78 -21.00 -22.46
N ASP A 198 0.79 -22.31 -22.31
CA ASP A 198 1.06 -23.06 -21.09
C ASP A 198 2.56 -23.18 -20.74
N GLN A 199 3.46 -22.72 -21.61
CA GLN A 199 4.88 -22.49 -21.26
C GLN A 199 5.07 -21.07 -20.68
N GLY A 200 4.30 -20.77 -19.63
CA GLY A 200 4.52 -19.58 -18.82
C GLY A 200 5.91 -19.59 -18.17
N LEU A 201 6.34 -18.44 -17.67
CA LEU A 201 7.51 -18.38 -16.81
C LEU A 201 7.26 -19.26 -15.59
N ASP A 202 8.30 -19.95 -15.11
CA ASP A 202 8.20 -20.72 -13.88
C ASP A 202 7.65 -19.85 -12.75
N GLY A 203 6.66 -20.35 -12.02
CA GLY A 203 5.90 -19.56 -11.04
C GLY A 203 6.79 -18.97 -9.94
N GLU A 204 7.92 -19.60 -9.63
CA GLU A 204 8.91 -19.06 -8.70
C GLU A 204 9.61 -17.81 -9.25
N VAL A 205 9.91 -17.79 -10.55
CA VAL A 205 10.49 -16.64 -11.24
C VAL A 205 9.49 -15.49 -11.26
N GLU A 206 8.21 -15.76 -11.50
CA GLU A 206 7.18 -14.72 -11.49
C GLU A 206 7.06 -14.03 -10.12
N VAL A 207 7.11 -14.78 -9.02
CA VAL A 207 7.05 -14.20 -7.66
C VAL A 207 8.27 -13.33 -7.39
N LYS A 208 9.47 -13.76 -7.81
CA LYS A 208 10.70 -12.95 -7.69
C LYS A 208 10.60 -11.68 -8.52
N VAL A 209 10.12 -11.76 -9.76
CA VAL A 209 9.94 -10.62 -10.65
C VAL A 209 8.93 -9.63 -10.06
N LYS A 210 7.79 -10.09 -9.54
CA LYS A 210 6.81 -9.22 -8.87
C LYS A 210 7.44 -8.45 -7.71
N LYS A 211 8.19 -9.13 -6.84
CA LYS A 211 8.88 -8.48 -5.72
C LYS A 211 9.87 -7.41 -6.19
N ILE A 212 10.68 -7.72 -7.22
CA ILE A 212 11.64 -6.76 -7.78
C ILE A 212 10.91 -5.54 -8.36
N VAL A 213 9.78 -5.75 -9.05
CA VAL A 213 8.97 -4.66 -9.61
C VAL A 213 8.37 -3.79 -8.50
N GLU A 214 7.85 -4.38 -7.43
CA GLU A 214 7.35 -3.62 -6.26
C GLU A 214 8.44 -2.80 -5.58
N ASP A 215 9.66 -3.35 -5.45
CA ASP A 215 10.79 -2.64 -4.87
C ASP A 215 11.24 -1.48 -5.77
N TYR A 216 11.30 -1.68 -7.09
CA TYR A 216 11.58 -0.61 -8.05
C TYR A 216 10.48 0.45 -8.09
N GLU A 217 9.21 0.07 -7.96
CA GLU A 217 8.11 1.04 -7.87
C GLU A 217 8.29 1.96 -6.66
N LYS A 218 8.60 1.41 -5.48
CA LYS A 218 8.85 2.21 -4.27
C LYS A 218 10.05 3.16 -4.45
N GLN A 219 11.14 2.67 -5.05
CA GLN A 219 12.32 3.48 -5.32
C GLN A 219 12.02 4.61 -6.30
N LEU A 220 11.30 4.34 -7.39
CA LEU A 220 10.90 5.34 -8.37
C LEU A 220 9.93 6.37 -7.77
N GLN A 221 8.99 5.94 -6.92
CA GLN A 221 8.10 6.86 -6.20
C GLN A 221 8.89 7.78 -5.25
N HIS A 222 9.90 7.26 -4.57
CA HIS A 222 10.78 8.06 -3.73
C HIS A 222 11.55 9.10 -4.57
N LEU A 223 12.26 8.66 -5.62
CA LEU A 223 13.00 9.56 -6.51
C LEU A 223 12.10 10.62 -7.14
N ARG A 224 10.88 10.25 -7.54
CA ARG A 224 9.89 11.21 -8.05
C ARG A 224 9.57 12.28 -7.02
N LYS A 225 9.32 11.92 -5.76
CA LYS A 225 9.04 12.88 -4.68
C LYS A 225 10.22 13.81 -4.43
N GLU A 226 11.45 13.26 -4.39
CA GLU A 226 12.67 14.05 -4.23
C GLU A 226 12.83 15.05 -5.38
N CYS A 227 12.66 14.62 -6.64
CA CYS A 227 12.70 15.53 -7.79
C CYS A 227 11.59 16.61 -7.72
N GLU A 228 10.38 16.25 -7.27
CA GLU A 228 9.29 17.21 -7.07
C GLU A 228 9.60 18.22 -5.95
N LEU A 229 10.31 17.81 -4.90
CA LEU A 229 10.76 18.69 -3.82
C LEU A 229 11.88 19.62 -4.29
N ILE A 230 12.94 19.08 -4.91
CA ILE A 230 14.04 19.87 -5.46
C ILE A 230 13.52 20.91 -6.46
N LYS A 231 12.55 20.53 -7.29
CA LYS A 231 11.93 21.48 -8.22
C LYS A 231 11.21 22.62 -7.49
N LYS A 232 10.45 22.32 -6.42
CA LYS A 232 9.79 23.36 -5.63
C LYS A 232 10.79 24.28 -4.96
N ASP A 233 11.82 23.71 -4.34
CA ASP A 233 12.87 24.48 -3.67
C ASP A 233 13.61 25.39 -4.67
N PHE A 234 13.85 24.89 -5.89
CA PHE A 234 14.43 25.69 -6.97
C PHE A 234 13.49 26.81 -7.45
N ASP A 235 12.20 26.50 -7.66
CA ASP A 235 11.18 27.49 -8.06
C ASP A 235 10.96 28.57 -6.97
N GLU A 236 11.25 28.25 -5.70
CA GLU A 236 11.26 29.22 -4.58
C GLU A 236 12.52 30.08 -4.61
N TYR A 237 13.70 29.47 -4.79
CA TYR A 237 14.95 30.20 -4.94
C TYR A 237 14.93 31.19 -6.11
N GLU A 238 14.37 30.80 -7.26
CA GLU A 238 14.19 31.68 -8.44
C GLU A 238 13.21 32.84 -8.23
N LYS A 239 12.37 32.80 -7.19
CA LYS A 239 11.49 33.93 -6.85
C LYS A 239 12.14 34.92 -5.89
N ASP A 240 13.08 34.43 -5.09
CA ASP A 240 13.81 35.22 -4.11
C ASP A 240 15.02 35.96 -4.72
N HIS A 241 15.45 35.58 -5.93
CA HIS A 241 16.53 36.22 -6.71
C HIS A 241 16.03 36.73 -8.06
#